data_AF-A0A7V9UU54-F1
#
_entry.id   AF-A0A7V9UU54-F1
#
_cell.length_a   1.000
_cell.length_b   1.000
_cell.length_c   1.000
_cell.angle_alpha   90.00
_cell.angle_beta   90.00
_cell.angle_gamma   90.00
#
_symmetry.space_group_name_H-M   'P 1'
#
loop_
_entity.id
_entity.type
_entity.pdbx_description
1 polymer ?
#
loop_
_entity_poly.entity_id
_entity_poly.type
_entity_poly.pdbx_seq_one_letter_code
_entity_poly.pdbx_strand_id
1 'polypeptide(L)' 'MTNPPGENFYEFGKFRLDAERCVLFDGDNAVVDATPKALKILCVLVESDGRVVSKEEIISRVWADSFVEEANLSYNIFY' A
#
# COMPACT_ATOMS: atom_id res chain seq x y z
N MET A 1 -10.91 0.93 16.09
CA MET A 1 -10.78 -0.54 16.03
C MET A 1 -9.33 -0.80 15.68
N THR A 2 -8.52 -1.16 16.66
CA THR A 2 -7.08 -1.41 16.50
C THR A 2 -6.89 -2.86 16.06
N ASN A 3 -6.36 -3.08 14.86
CA ASN A 3 -6.10 -4.41 14.32
C ASN A 3 -4.97 -5.10 15.10
N PRO A 4 -4.97 -6.45 15.23
CA PRO A 4 -3.92 -7.19 15.92
C PRO A 4 -2.57 -7.03 15.20
N PRO A 5 -1.44 -7.10 15.94
CA PRO A 5 -0.11 -6.96 15.38
C PRO A 5 0.18 -8.12 14.40
N GLY A 6 0.19 -7.81 13.10
CA GLY A 6 0.37 -8.77 12.01
C GLY A 6 -0.57 -8.57 10.82
N GLU A 7 -1.55 -7.66 10.93
CA GLU A 7 -2.55 -7.43 9.89
C GLU A 7 -2.71 -5.92 9.63
N ASN A 8 -1.87 -5.34 8.77
CA ASN A 8 -2.05 -3.96 8.28
C ASN A 8 -3.12 -3.91 7.17
N PHE A 9 -4.28 -4.49 7.44
CA PHE A 9 -5.43 -4.44 6.53
C PHE A 9 -6.28 -3.21 6.80
N TYR A 10 -6.59 -2.47 5.74
CA TYR A 10 -7.46 -1.31 5.76
C TYR A 10 -8.68 -1.56 4.90
N GLU A 11 -9.87 -1.43 5.48
CA GLU A 11 -11.13 -1.65 4.79
C GLU A 11 -11.82 -0.31 4.52
N PHE A 12 -12.17 -0.07 3.25
CA PHE A 12 -12.92 1.12 2.83
C PHE A 12 -14.02 0.72 1.86
N GLY A 13 -15.25 0.71 2.37
CA GLY A 13 -16.43 0.25 1.63
C GLY A 13 -16.33 -1.25 1.36
N LYS A 14 -16.30 -1.62 0.07
CA LYS A 14 -16.13 -3.02 -0.37
C LYS A 14 -14.69 -3.41 -0.65
N PHE A 15 -13.74 -2.50 -0.46
CA PHE A 15 -12.34 -2.74 -0.77
C PHE A 15 -11.54 -2.99 0.49
N ARG A 16 -10.57 -3.88 0.40
CA ARG A 16 -9.68 -4.25 1.49
C ARG A 16 -8.24 -4.15 1.01
N LEU A 17 -7.46 -3.26 1.61
CA LEU A 17 -6.07 -3.00 1.26
C LEU A 17 -5.15 -3.63 2.28
N ASP A 18 -4.21 -4.45 1.82
CA ASP A 18 -3.05 -4.90 2.58
C ASP A 18 -1.94 -3.86 2.42
N ALA A 19 -1.69 -3.04 3.45
CA ALA A 19 -0.67 -2.00 3.36
C ALA A 19 0.75 -2.55 3.43
N GLU A 20 0.95 -3.74 4.02
CA GLU A 20 2.26 -4.38 4.09
C GLU A 20 2.65 -4.96 2.72
N ARG A 21 1.69 -5.58 2.03
CA ARG A 21 1.92 -6.18 0.71
C ARG A 21 1.59 -5.25 -0.45
N CYS A 22 1.05 -4.07 -0.18
CA CYS A 22 0.50 -3.14 -1.18
C CYS A 22 -0.50 -3.82 -2.12
N VAL A 23 -1.37 -4.70 -1.62
CA VAL A 23 -2.37 -5.44 -2.43
C VAL A 23 -3.77 -4.95 -2.11
N LEU A 24 -4.53 -4.59 -3.14
CA LEU A 24 -5.94 -4.22 -3.00
C LEU A 24 -6.83 -5.41 -3.37
N PHE A 25 -7.77 -5.74 -2.49
CA PHE A 25 -8.81 -6.72 -2.70
C PHE A 25 -10.16 -6.02 -2.87
N ASP A 26 -11.00 -6.59 -3.72
CA ASP A 26 -12.39 -6.19 -3.87
C ASP A 26 -13.32 -6.94 -2.88
N GLY A 27 -14.63 -6.70 -2.96
CA GLY A 27 -15.61 -7.26 -2.02
C GLY A 27 -15.77 -8.77 -2.12
N ASP A 28 -15.35 -9.36 -3.24
CA ASP A 28 -15.33 -10.80 -3.48
C ASP A 28 -13.94 -11.43 -3.20
N ASN A 29 -13.05 -10.70 -2.51
CA ASN A 29 -11.64 -11.08 -2.25
C ASN A 29 -10.80 -11.27 -3.52
N ALA A 30 -11.22 -10.74 -4.69
CA ALA A 30 -10.38 -10.75 -5.88
C ALA A 30 -9.31 -9.66 -5.79
N VAL A 31 -8.10 -9.94 -6.25
CA VAL A 31 -7.03 -8.93 -6.35
C VAL A 31 -7.43 -7.93 -7.43
N VAL A 32 -7.47 -6.66 -7.05
CA VAL A 32 -7.71 -5.54 -7.96
C VAL A 32 -6.42 -5.24 -8.70
N ASP A 33 -6.45 -5.38 -10.03
CA ASP A 33 -5.34 -4.97 -10.89
C ASP A 33 -5.24 -3.44 -10.88
N ALA A 34 -4.25 -2.93 -10.16
CA ALA A 34 -3.96 -1.51 -10.04
C ALA A 34 -2.47 -1.29 -10.24
N THR A 35 -2.11 -0.12 -10.79
CA THR A 35 -0.69 0.21 -10.94
C THR A 35 -0.01 0.26 -9.57
N PRO A 36 1.27 -0.16 -9.46
CA PRO A 36 2.02 -0.11 -8.20
C PRO A 36 1.99 1.28 -7.54
N LYS A 37 2.01 2.33 -8.36
CA LYS A 37 1.89 3.72 -7.88
C LYS A 37 0.54 4.02 -7.25
N ALA A 38 -0.56 3.53 -7.81
CA ALA A 38 -1.88 3.73 -7.23
C ALA A 38 -2.01 3.01 -5.88
N LEU A 39 -1.49 1.79 -5.79
CA LEU A 39 -1.46 1.01 -4.55
C LEU A 39 -0.61 1.70 -3.47
N LYS A 40 0.59 2.20 -3.83
CA LYS A 40 1.42 2.99 -2.91
C LYS A 40 0.74 4.26 -2.41
N ILE A 41 0.07 5.00 -3.29
CA ILE A 41 -0.69 6.19 -2.88
C ILE A 41 -1.76 5.80 -1.86
N LEU A 42 -2.49 4.71 -2.11
CA LEU A 42 -3.48 4.20 -1.18
C LEU A 42 -2.85 3.81 0.17
N CYS A 43 -1.74 3.09 0.18
CA CYS A 43 -0.98 2.76 1.40
C CYS A 43 -0.61 4.01 2.19
N VAL A 44 0.02 5.00 1.54
CA VAL A 44 0.41 6.27 2.19
C VAL A 44 -0.80 6.99 2.79
N LEU A 45 -1.94 6.97 2.11
CA LEU A 45 -3.17 7.61 2.59
C LEU A 45 -3.75 6.89 3.81
N VAL A 46 -3.78 5.54 3.81
CA VAL A 46 -4.33 4.77 4.93
C VAL A 46 -3.39 4.75 6.14
N GLU A 47 -2.08 4.68 5.94
CA GLU A 47 -1.06 4.77 7.00
C GLU A 47 -1.05 6.14 7.68
N SER A 48 -1.54 7.17 6.98
CA SER A 48 -1.67 8.51 7.55
C SER A 48 -2.88 8.66 8.49
N ASP A 49 -3.59 7.58 8.83
CA ASP A 49 -4.67 7.50 9.82
C ASP A 49 -5.77 8.57 9.60
N GLY A 50 -6.14 8.81 8.34
CA GLY A 50 -7.15 9.82 7.99
C GLY A 50 -6.68 11.27 8.11
N ARG A 51 -5.38 11.51 8.33
CA ARG A 51 -4.79 12.85 8.20
C ARG A 51 -4.82 13.29 6.74
N VAL A 52 -5.07 14.57 6.50
CA VAL A 52 -4.91 15.18 5.18
C VAL A 52 -3.44 15.11 4.78
N VAL A 53 -3.13 14.27 3.79
CA VAL A 53 -1.80 14.16 3.19
C VAL A 53 -1.73 15.13 2.02
N SER A 54 -0.78 16.06 2.08
CA SER A 54 -0.56 17.02 0.98
C SER A 54 -0.01 16.30 -0.25
N LYS A 55 -0.30 16.85 -1.44
CA LYS A 55 0.25 16.36 -2.71
C LYS A 55 1.78 16.23 -2.67
N GLU A 56 2.48 17.16 -2.04
CA GLU A 56 3.93 17.14 -1.87
C GLU A 56 4.41 15.97 -1.00
N GLU A 57 3.67 15.61 0.05
CA GLU A 57 4.00 14.49 0.93
C GLU A 57 3.71 13.15 0.25
N ILE A 58 2.64 13.06 -0.53
CA ILE A 58 2.37 11.90 -1.40
C ILE A 58 3.49 11.74 -2.42
N ILE A 59 3.88 12.83 -3.10
CA ILE A 59 4.96 12.79 -4.09
C ILE A 59 6.27 12.37 -3.42
N SER A 60 6.60 12.96 -2.29
CA SER A 60 7.82 12.64 -1.55
C SER A 60 7.84 11.18 -1.10
N ARG A 61 6.78 10.66 -0.48
CA ARG A 61 6.74 9.27 0.00
C ARG A 61 6.68 8.24 -1.14
N VAL A 62 5.79 8.44 -2.11
CA VAL A 62 5.60 7.47 -3.20
C VAL A 62 6.81 7.42 -4.14
N TRP A 63 7.44 8.56 -4.43
CA TRP A 63 8.62 8.58 -5.30
C TRP A 63 9.96 8.38 -4.56
N ALA A 64 10.09 8.71 -3.27
CA ALA A 64 11.28 8.35 -2.49
C ALA A 64 11.32 6.83 -2.22
N ASP A 65 10.18 6.21 -1.98
CA ASP A 65 10.08 4.76 -1.78
C ASP A 65 10.29 3.96 -3.07
N SER A 66 9.95 4.53 -4.25
CA SER A 66 10.39 3.98 -5.54
C SER A 66 11.91 3.89 -5.66
N PHE A 67 12.68 4.74 -4.99
CA PHE A 67 14.14 4.67 -4.97
C PHE A 67 14.67 3.60 -4.00
N VAL A 68 13.85 3.17 -3.03
CA VAL A 68 14.22 2.19 -1.99
C VAL A 68 13.79 0.77 -2.39
N GLU A 69 12.66 0.60 -3.10
CA GLU A 69 12.23 -0.72 -3.59
C GLU A 69 13.07 -1.28 -4.75
N GLU A 70 13.77 -0.45 -5.53
CA GLU A 70 14.78 -0.97 -6.49
C GLU A 70 16.03 -1.53 -5.80
N ALA A 71 16.27 -1.20 -4.52
CA ALA A 71 17.43 -1.69 -3.78
C ALA A 71 17.21 -3.03 -3.07
N ASN A 72 15.98 -3.58 -3.02
CA ASN A 72 15.69 -4.77 -2.21
C ASN A 72 14.93 -5.92 -2.92
N LEU A 73 14.67 -5.83 -4.23
CA LEU A 73 14.16 -6.97 -5.01
C LEU A 73 15.14 -7.46 -6.09
N SER A 74 16.45 -7.36 -5.81
CA SER A 74 17.48 -8.09 -6.58
C SER A 74 17.70 -9.53 -6.07
N TYR A 75 16.88 -10.05 -5.16
CA TYR A 75 17.19 -11.30 -4.47
C TYR A 75 15.96 -12.14 -4.05
N ASN A 76 14.99 -12.39 -4.93
CA ASN A 76 14.03 -13.48 -4.61
C ASN A 76 13.28 -14.10 -5.79
N ILE A 77 14.00 -14.65 -6.77
CA ILE A 77 13.60 -15.91 -7.43
C ILE A 77 14.84 -16.55 -8.09
N PHE A 78 15.67 -17.17 -7.25
CA PHE A 78 16.48 -18.32 -7.65
C PHE A 78 15.98 -19.52 -6.84
N TYR A 79 15.17 -20.37 -7.47
CA TYR A 79 15.43 -21.81 -7.60
C TYR A 79 14.49 -22.40 -8.63
#